data_AF-A0A819QDN4-F1
#
_entry.id   AF-A0A819QDN4-F1
#
_cell.length_a   1.000
_cell.length_b   1.000
_cell.length_c   1.000
_cell.angle_alpha   90.00
_cell.angle_beta   90.00
_cell.angle_gamma   90.00
#
_symmetry.space_group_name_H-M   'P 1'
#
loop_
_entity.id
_entity.type
_entity.pdbx_description
1 polymer ?
#
loop_
_entity_poly.entity_id
_entity_poly.type
_entity_poly.pdbx_seq_one_letter_code
_entity_poly.pdbx_strand_id
1 'polypeptide(L)' 'MKALEIYEEALPPNHPDLAAFYNNIGLVYDKMGEHSKALEFHDKAHKIYETTLPPDHLRLATTYDNI' A
#
# COMPACT_ATOMS: atom_id res chain seq x y z
N MET A 1 11.90 5.26 -8.97
CA MET A 1 10.44 5.35 -9.01
C MET A 1 10.02 6.81 -8.90
N LYS A 2 10.00 7.55 -10.01
CA LYS A 2 9.71 8.99 -9.98
C LYS A 2 8.27 9.31 -9.53
N ALA A 3 7.34 8.39 -9.76
CA ALA A 3 5.95 8.52 -9.30
C ALA A 3 5.81 8.37 -7.78
N LEU A 4 6.63 7.55 -7.12
CA LEU A 4 6.54 7.36 -5.66
C LEU A 4 6.92 8.66 -4.92
N GLU A 5 8.03 9.25 -5.30
CA GLU A 5 8.52 10.53 -4.74
C GLU A 5 7.46 11.63 -4.91
N ILE A 6 6.82 11.72 -6.07
CA ILE A 6 5.74 12.69 -6.31
C ILE A 6 4.54 12.44 -5.38
N TYR A 7 4.13 11.18 -5.20
CA TYR A 7 3.01 10.86 -4.30
C TYR A 7 3.36 11.12 -2.83
N GLU A 8 4.60 10.83 -2.40
CA GLU A 8 5.09 11.09 -1.04
C GLU A 8 5.22 12.60 -0.74
N GLU A 9 5.57 13.42 -1.73
CA GLU A 9 5.63 14.89 -1.59
C GLU A 9 4.25 15.56 -1.70
N ALA A 10 3.36 15.05 -2.55
CA ALA A 10 2.08 15.68 -2.85
C ALA A 10 0.96 15.32 -1.86
N LEU A 11 1.07 14.17 -1.18
CA LEU A 11 0.03 13.68 -0.28
C LEU A 11 0.51 13.59 1.17
N PRO A 12 -0.38 13.81 2.14
CA PRO A 12 -0.09 13.47 3.53
C PRO A 12 0.35 12.00 3.65
N PRO A 13 1.26 11.65 4.58
CA PRO A 13 1.80 10.30 4.73
C PRO A 13 0.74 9.21 4.95
N ASN A 14 -0.45 9.60 5.41
CA ASN A 14 -1.56 8.70 5.67
C ASN A 14 -2.60 8.70 4.54
N HIS A 15 -2.36 9.32 3.39
CA HIS A 15 -3.40 9.44 2.37
C HIS A 15 -3.78 8.06 1.79
N PRO A 16 -5.09 7.71 1.67
CA PRO A 16 -5.52 6.41 1.13
C PRO A 16 -5.04 6.11 -0.30
N ASP A 17 -4.71 7.14 -1.09
CA ASP A 17 -4.13 6.97 -2.43
C ASP A 17 -2.66 6.55 -2.36
N LEU A 18 -1.91 7.00 -1.35
CA LEU A 18 -0.55 6.56 -1.11
C LEU A 18 -0.52 5.07 -0.73
N ALA A 19 -1.50 4.63 0.07
CA ALA A 19 -1.70 3.21 0.38
C ALA A 19 -2.01 2.36 -0.88
N ALA A 20 -2.91 2.83 -1.75
CA ALA A 20 -3.21 2.14 -3.00
C ALA A 20 -1.97 2.06 -3.91
N PHE A 21 -1.15 3.10 -3.92
CA PHE A 21 0.08 3.14 -4.69
C PHE A 21 1.11 2.14 -4.16
N TYR A 22 1.34 2.07 -2.85
CA TYR A 22 2.21 1.04 -2.25
C TYR A 22 1.70 -0.38 -2.52
N ASN A 23 0.39 -0.62 -2.46
CA ASN A 23 -0.18 -1.93 -2.78
C ASN A 23 0.13 -2.35 -4.22
N ASN A 24 0.04 -1.41 -5.18
CA ASN A 24 0.38 -1.68 -6.57
C ASN A 24 1.87 -2.00 -6.76
N ILE A 25 2.76 -1.34 -6.01
CA ILE A 25 4.19 -1.67 -6.00
C ILE A 25 4.41 -3.09 -5.46
N GLY A 26 3.71 -3.44 -4.38
CA GLY A 26 3.74 -4.79 -3.81
C GLY A 26 3.39 -5.86 -4.85
N LEU A 27 2.28 -5.68 -5.57
CA LEU A 27 1.85 -6.56 -6.65
C LEU A 27 2.85 -6.68 -7.80
N VAL A 28 3.57 -5.60 -8.12
CA VAL A 28 4.62 -5.65 -9.15
C VAL A 28 5.77 -6.53 -8.70
N TYR A 29 6.23 -6.38 -7.45
CA TYR A 29 7.30 -7.23 -6.91
C TYR A 29 6.87 -8.69 -6.76
N ASP A 30 5.61 -8.94 -6.38
CA ASP A 30 5.08 -10.29 -6.28
C ASP A 30 5.09 -11.01 -7.64
N LYS A 31 4.64 -10.32 -8.69
CA LYS A 31 4.72 -10.81 -10.09
C LYS A 31 6.15 -11.02 -10.59
N MET A 32 7.14 -10.37 -9.98
CA MET A 32 8.56 -10.56 -10.28
C MET A 32 9.18 -11.70 -9.46
N GLY A 33 8.43 -12.35 -8.56
CA GLY A 33 8.94 -13.37 -7.63
C GLY A 33 9.72 -12.80 -6.44
N GLU A 34 9.71 -11.47 -6.28
CA GLU A 34 10.42 -10.75 -5.22
C GLU A 34 9.52 -10.60 -3.99
N HIS A 35 9.04 -11.72 -3.46
CA HIS A 35 7.99 -11.75 -2.43
C HIS A 35 8.35 -10.97 -1.16
N SER A 36 9.64 -10.93 -0.76
CA SER A 36 10.06 -10.14 0.41
C SER A 36 9.85 -8.65 0.21
N LYS A 37 10.11 -8.13 -1.00
CA LYS A 37 9.83 -6.72 -1.32
C LYS A 37 8.34 -6.49 -1.46
N ALA A 38 7.61 -7.43 -2.05
CA ALA A 38 6.15 -7.34 -2.15
C ALA A 38 5.52 -7.14 -0.77
N LEU A 39 5.90 -7.98 0.19
CA LEU A 39 5.43 -7.92 1.58
C LEU A 39 5.75 -6.57 2.23
N GLU A 40 6.96 -6.04 2.05
CA GLU A 40 7.34 -4.73 2.61
C GLU A 40 6.40 -3.60 2.13
N PHE A 41 6.03 -3.62 0.85
CA PHE A 41 5.14 -2.61 0.28
C PHE A 41 3.67 -2.83 0.65
N HIS A 42 3.22 -4.08 0.75
CA HIS A 42 1.89 -4.39 1.29
C HIS A 42 1.74 -3.96 2.75
N ASP A 43 2.77 -4.16 3.59
CA ASP A 43 2.78 -3.70 4.98
C ASP A 43 2.70 -2.17 5.10
N LYS A 44 3.41 -1.44 4.22
CA LYS A 44 3.31 0.03 4.17
C LYS A 44 1.89 0.48 3.81
N ALA A 45 1.27 -0.15 2.82
CA ALA A 45 -0.11 0.13 2.45
C ALA A 45 -1.07 -0.16 3.61
N HIS A 46 -0.91 -1.30 4.29
CA HIS A 46 -1.74 -1.72 5.40
C HIS A 46 -1.71 -0.73 6.56
N LYS A 47 -0.51 -0.28 6.99
CA LYS A 47 -0.36 0.73 8.07
C LYS A 47 -1.10 2.03 7.77
N ILE A 48 -1.11 2.46 6.51
CA ILE A 48 -1.84 3.68 6.12
C ILE A 48 -3.34 3.43 6.17
N TYR A 49 -3.83 2.28 5.71
CA TYR A 49 -5.25 1.95 5.80
C TYR A 49 -5.73 1.82 7.26
N GLU A 50 -4.97 1.17 8.14
CA GLU A 50 -5.29 1.10 9.57
C GLU A 50 -5.39 2.50 10.21
N THR A 51 -4.56 3.45 9.80
CA THR A 51 -4.54 4.79 10.37
C THR A 51 -5.59 5.73 9.77
N THR A 52 -6.17 5.41 8.62
CA THR A 52 -7.14 6.29 7.95
C THR A 52 -8.56 5.78 7.87
N LEU A 53 -8.75 4.47 7.89
CA LEU A 53 -10.07 3.89 7.72
C LEU A 53 -10.64 3.48 9.08
N PRO A 54 -11.94 3.72 9.32
CA PRO A 54 -12.63 3.07 10.42
C PRO A 54 -12.46 1.55 10.33
N PRO A 55 -12.39 0.82 11.46
CA PRO A 55 -12.15 -0.63 11.48
C PRO A 55 -13.07 -1.47 10.60
N ASP A 56 -14.26 -0.96 10.26
CA ASP A 56 -15.29 -1.63 9.45
C ASP A 56 -15.25 -1.29 7.94
N HIS A 57 -14.24 -0.55 7.47
CA HIS A 57 -14.20 -0.17 6.06
C HIS A 57 -13.73 -1.31 5.16
N LEU A 58 -14.55 -1.66 4.15
CA LEU A 58 -14.34 -2.73 3.15
C LEU A 58 -12.95 -2.79 2.49
N ARG A 59 -12.18 -1.70 2.52
CA ARG A 59 -10.80 -1.62 1.98
C ARG A 59 -9.75 -2.31 2.87
N LEU A 60 -9.99 -2.47 4.18
CA LEU A 60 -9.14 -3.27 5.06
C LEU A 60 -9.19 -4.75 4.66
N ALA A 61 -10.36 -5.25 4.27
CA ALA A 61 -10.56 -6.63 3.85
C ALA A 61 -9.76 -6.96 2.58
N THR A 62 -9.69 -6.06 1.59
CA THR A 62 -8.92 -6.28 0.36
C THR A 62 -7.39 -6.32 0.58
N THR A 63 -6.86 -5.75 1.66
CA THR A 63 -5.44 -5.92 2.00
C THR A 63 -5.12 -7.26 2.61
N TYR A 64 -6.07 -7.89 3.34
CA TYR A 64 -5.86 -9.24 3.89
C TYR A 64 -5.82 -10.32 2.81
N ASP A 65 -6.54 -10.15 1.69
CA ASP A 65 -6.56 -11.13 0.60
C ASP A 65 -5.29 -11.11 -0.29
N ASN A 66 -4.41 -10.11 -0.12
CA ASN A 66 -3.19 -9.93 -0.94
C ASN A 66 -1.89 -10.17 -0.17
N ILE A 67 -1.96 -10.70 1.05
CA ILE A 67 -0.82 -11.18 1.88
C ILE A 67 -0.85 -12.70 1.91
#